data_AF-A0A6B3GMH2-F1
#
_entry.id   AF-A0A6B3GMH2-F1
#
_cell.length_a   1.000
_cell.length_b   1.000
_cell.length_c   1.000
_cell.angle_alpha   90.00
_cell.angle_beta   90.00
_cell.angle_gamma   90.00
#
_symmetry.space_group_name_H-M   'P 1'
#
loop_
_entity.id
_entity.type
_entity.pdbx_description
1 polymer ?
#
loop_
_entity_poly.entity_id
_entity_poly.type
_entity_poly.pdbx_seq_one_letter_code
_entity_poly.pdbx_strand_id
1 'polypeptide(L)'
;AAATLDYYAARTDPEGPAMTDSVHAIDAAAIGEPGCSAYTYMQRSVRPFMRGPYDLFSEARGDKAGSQDPLSGFPADDFLTGKGGFLQVFTHGLTGLRLREDGVRLDPTLPPQLHEGVTLKNLRFRDAAYEVVIGPRTTTVRLTSGTP
;
A
#
# COMPACT_ATOMS: atom_id res chain seq x y z
N ALA A 1 -12.98 2.04 14.49
CA ALA A 1 -12.01 1.66 13.43
C ALA A 1 -10.58 1.93 13.92
N ALA A 2 -10.24 3.17 14.27
CA ALA A 2 -8.96 3.54 14.92
C ALA A 2 -8.52 2.59 16.05
N ALA A 3 -9.36 2.46 17.09
CA ALA A 3 -9.08 1.58 18.22
C ALA A 3 -8.88 0.10 17.84
N THR A 4 -9.46 -0.35 16.73
CA THR A 4 -9.28 -1.72 16.21
C THR A 4 -7.89 -1.86 15.59
N LEU A 5 -7.48 -0.91 14.76
CA LEU A 5 -6.14 -0.89 14.18
C LEU A 5 -5.09 -0.81 15.28
N ASP A 6 -5.23 0.09 16.25
CA ASP A 6 -4.30 0.21 17.38
C ASP A 6 -4.19 -1.09 18.19
N TYR A 7 -5.32 -1.72 18.47
CA TYR A 7 -5.37 -2.95 19.25
C TYR A 7 -4.65 -4.10 18.54
N TYR A 8 -4.93 -4.31 17.25
CA TYR A 8 -4.39 -5.44 16.50
C TYR A 8 -2.98 -5.19 15.97
N ALA A 9 -2.64 -3.98 15.53
CA ALA A 9 -1.29 -3.67 15.05
C ALA A 9 -0.22 -3.89 16.13
N ALA A 10 -0.56 -3.65 17.41
CA ALA A 10 0.32 -3.93 18.54
C ALA A 10 0.45 -5.42 18.89
N ARG A 11 -0.41 -6.28 18.35
CA ARG A 11 -0.48 -7.73 18.64
C ARG A 11 -0.11 -8.61 17.45
N THR A 12 -0.02 -8.04 16.26
CA THR A 12 0.50 -8.72 15.09
C THR A 12 2.00 -8.94 15.25
N ASP A 13 2.50 -10.09 14.77
CA ASP A 13 3.93 -10.40 14.80
C ASP A 13 4.74 -9.27 14.14
N PRO A 14 5.64 -8.60 14.89
CA PRO A 14 6.47 -7.54 14.32
C PRO A 14 7.38 -8.05 13.20
N GLU A 15 7.68 -9.35 13.16
CA GLU A 15 8.50 -10.02 12.16
C GLU A 15 7.67 -10.76 11.10
N GLY A 16 6.36 -10.53 11.07
CA GLY A 16 5.45 -11.10 10.09
C GLY A 16 5.71 -10.62 8.65
N PRO A 17 4.99 -11.19 7.67
CA PRO A 17 5.24 -10.95 6.25
C PRO A 17 4.83 -9.53 5.82
N ALA A 18 5.37 -9.10 4.67
CA ALA A 18 5.21 -7.73 4.13
C ALA A 18 3.76 -7.24 4.03
N MET A 19 2.84 -8.14 3.68
CA MET A 19 1.44 -7.81 3.40
C MET A 19 0.72 -7.21 4.60
N THR A 20 1.07 -7.62 5.82
CA THR A 20 0.46 -7.12 7.05
C THR A 20 0.54 -5.60 7.13
N ASP A 21 1.74 -5.06 6.94
CA ASP A 21 1.94 -3.62 7.02
C ASP A 21 1.35 -2.89 5.79
N SER A 22 1.20 -3.56 4.64
CA SER A 22 0.42 -3.00 3.54
C SER A 22 -1.06 -2.81 3.90
N VAL A 23 -1.67 -3.79 4.57
CA VAL A 23 -3.06 -3.69 5.04
C VAL A 23 -3.19 -2.62 6.12
N HIS A 24 -2.29 -2.60 7.12
CA HIS A 24 -2.28 -1.53 8.13
C HIS A 24 -2.12 -0.13 7.50
N ALA A 25 -1.33 0.01 6.43
CA ALA A 25 -1.19 1.27 5.71
C ALA A 25 -2.50 1.71 5.04
N ILE A 26 -3.20 0.77 4.39
CA ILE A 26 -4.51 1.03 3.77
C ILE A 26 -5.56 1.38 4.83
N ASP A 27 -5.59 0.66 5.94
CA ASP A 27 -6.53 0.92 7.04
C ASP A 27 -6.25 2.28 7.69
N ALA A 28 -4.99 2.58 8.00
CA ALA A 28 -4.59 3.88 8.55
C ALA A 28 -4.96 5.04 7.62
N ALA A 29 -4.79 4.87 6.30
CA ALA A 29 -5.21 5.84 5.30
C ALA A 29 -6.73 6.00 5.27
N ALA A 30 -7.48 4.89 5.27
CA ALA A 30 -8.94 4.89 5.16
C ALA A 30 -9.66 5.46 6.38
N ILE A 31 -9.08 5.32 7.57
CA ILE A 31 -9.67 5.85 8.81
C ILE A 31 -9.15 7.25 9.16
N GLY A 32 -8.25 7.79 8.34
CA GLY A 32 -7.68 9.13 8.54
C GLY A 32 -6.82 9.22 9.79
N GLU A 33 -6.04 8.18 10.12
CA GLU A 33 -5.19 8.23 11.32
C GLU A 33 -4.25 9.44 11.24
N PRO A 34 -4.19 10.28 12.30
CA PRO A 34 -3.39 11.48 12.28
C PRO A 34 -1.90 11.15 12.26
N GLY A 35 -1.12 12.07 11.73
CA GLY A 35 0.33 11.97 11.71
C GLY A 35 0.84 11.09 10.57
N CYS A 36 1.66 10.09 10.91
CA CYS A 36 2.53 9.40 9.93
C CYS A 36 2.20 7.91 9.79
N SER A 37 1.16 7.39 10.44
CA SER A 37 0.90 5.95 10.55
C SER A 37 0.83 5.26 9.18
N ALA A 38 0.04 5.80 8.25
CA ALA A 38 -0.09 5.24 6.90
C ALA A 38 1.26 5.17 6.17
N TYR A 39 2.10 6.20 6.28
CA TYR A 39 3.43 6.22 5.67
C TYR A 39 4.42 5.27 6.35
N THR A 40 4.40 5.20 7.67
CA THR A 40 5.23 4.28 8.45
C THR A 40 4.92 2.83 8.08
N TYR A 41 3.65 2.46 8.02
CA TYR A 41 3.24 1.12 7.59
C TYR A 41 3.60 0.86 6.13
N MET A 42 3.42 1.84 5.24
CA MET A 42 3.85 1.73 3.84
C MET A 42 5.36 1.44 3.72
N GLN A 43 6.21 2.15 4.47
CA GLN A 43 7.66 1.91 4.49
C GLN A 43 8.01 0.52 5.04
N ARG A 44 7.34 0.12 6.12
CA ARG A 44 7.54 -1.20 6.74
C ARG A 44 7.11 -2.34 5.81
N SER A 45 6.14 -2.12 4.94
CA SER A 45 5.68 -3.13 3.98
C SER A 45 6.62 -3.35 2.79
N VAL A 46 7.73 -2.59 2.68
CA VAL A 46 8.68 -2.69 1.56
C VAL A 46 10.13 -2.75 1.99
N ARG A 47 10.60 -1.79 2.81
CA ARG A 47 12.03 -1.63 3.12
C ARG A 47 12.67 -2.87 3.73
N PRO A 48 12.05 -3.55 4.72
CA PRO A 48 12.64 -4.72 5.35
C PRO A 48 12.70 -5.95 4.43
N PHE A 49 12.04 -5.94 3.28
CA PHE A 49 11.86 -7.09 2.40
C PHE A 49 12.69 -6.98 1.11
N MET A 50 13.14 -5.78 0.73
CA MET A 50 13.97 -5.60 -0.47
C MET A 50 15.36 -6.23 -0.32
N ARG A 51 15.80 -6.98 -1.33
CA ARG A 51 17.10 -7.64 -1.38
C ARG A 51 17.86 -7.26 -2.64
N GLY A 52 19.10 -6.82 -2.44
CA GLY A 52 20.04 -6.63 -3.53
C GLY A 52 20.50 -7.96 -4.13
N PRO A 53 21.19 -7.92 -5.29
CA PRO A 53 21.52 -6.71 -6.03
C PRO A 53 20.40 -6.22 -6.97
N TYR A 54 19.29 -6.96 -7.08
CA TYR A 54 18.23 -6.71 -8.06
C TYR A 54 16.96 -6.10 -7.47
N ASP A 55 16.99 -5.70 -6.20
CA ASP A 55 15.86 -5.14 -5.45
C ASP A 55 14.59 -6.00 -5.51
N LEU A 56 14.77 -7.32 -5.32
CA LEU A 56 13.67 -8.29 -5.23
C LEU A 56 13.02 -8.25 -3.84
N PHE A 57 11.73 -8.60 -3.78
CA PHE A 57 11.04 -8.73 -2.49
C PHE A 57 11.23 -10.13 -1.93
N SER A 58 11.82 -10.25 -0.75
CA SER A 58 11.76 -11.49 0.02
C SER A 58 10.43 -11.61 0.76
N GLU A 59 9.97 -12.84 1.01
CA GLU A 59 8.84 -13.10 1.89
C GLU A 59 9.17 -12.78 3.35
N ALA A 60 10.38 -13.12 3.79
CA ALA A 60 10.82 -12.91 5.16
C ALA A 60 11.47 -11.55 5.38
N ARG A 61 11.27 -11.05 6.59
CA ARG A 61 11.73 -9.74 7.05
C ARG A 61 13.22 -9.77 7.42
N GLY A 62 13.95 -8.71 7.07
CA GLY A 62 15.34 -8.49 7.50
C GLY A 62 16.27 -9.69 7.27
N ASP A 63 17.12 -9.98 8.24
CA ASP A 63 18.14 -11.02 8.15
C ASP A 63 17.58 -12.45 8.23
N LYS A 64 16.27 -12.62 8.46
CA LYS A 64 15.64 -13.94 8.43
C LYS A 64 15.62 -14.52 7.02
N ALA A 65 15.53 -13.68 5.99
CA ALA A 65 15.46 -14.12 4.60
C ALA A 65 16.64 -15.04 4.24
N GLY A 66 16.35 -16.29 3.86
CA GLY A 66 17.37 -17.28 3.53
C GLY A 66 18.17 -17.84 4.71
N SER A 67 17.71 -17.62 5.94
CA SER A 67 18.22 -18.34 7.10
C SER A 67 17.82 -19.83 7.04
N GLN A 68 18.41 -20.67 7.89
CA GLN A 68 18.04 -22.10 8.01
C GLN A 68 16.69 -22.28 8.75
N ASP A 69 15.77 -21.33 8.59
CA ASP A 69 14.41 -21.36 9.09
C ASP A 69 13.48 -21.77 7.93
N PRO A 70 12.69 -22.85 8.05
CA PRO A 70 11.71 -23.24 7.03
C PRO A 70 10.71 -22.15 6.66
N LEU A 71 10.47 -21.17 7.54
CA LEU A 71 9.55 -20.05 7.33
C LEU A 71 10.22 -18.81 6.72
N SER A 72 11.53 -18.86 6.44
CA SER A 72 12.26 -17.70 5.89
C SER A 72 12.09 -17.49 4.38
N GLY A 73 11.54 -18.47 3.68
CA GLY A 73 11.53 -18.49 2.22
C GLY A 73 12.95 -18.45 1.61
N PHE A 74 13.01 -18.39 0.28
CA PHE A 74 14.28 -18.18 -0.42
C PHE A 74 14.54 -16.67 -0.59
N PRO A 75 15.75 -16.17 -0.27
CA PRO A 75 16.04 -14.74 -0.26
C PRO A 75 16.07 -14.12 -1.67
N ALA A 76 16.15 -14.94 -2.71
CA ALA A 76 16.24 -14.53 -4.11
C ALA A 76 14.95 -14.77 -4.92
N ASP A 77 13.88 -15.30 -4.30
CA ASP A 77 12.60 -15.47 -4.97
C ASP A 77 11.72 -14.25 -4.76
N ASP A 78 11.15 -13.76 -5.84
CA ASP A 78 10.35 -12.55 -5.84
C ASP A 78 8.96 -12.79 -5.24
N PHE A 79 8.75 -12.29 -4.02
CA PHE A 79 7.51 -12.44 -3.29
C PHE A 79 6.43 -11.49 -3.82
N LEU A 80 5.73 -11.96 -4.85
CA LEU A 80 4.70 -11.20 -5.56
C LEU A 80 3.56 -10.75 -4.66
N THR A 81 3.21 -11.51 -3.63
CA THR A 81 2.13 -11.12 -2.71
C THR A 81 2.51 -9.88 -1.90
N GLY A 82 3.76 -9.76 -1.48
CA GLY A 82 4.30 -8.56 -0.83
C GLY A 82 4.30 -7.34 -1.77
N LYS A 83 4.72 -7.53 -3.03
CA LYS A 83 4.66 -6.48 -4.06
C LYS A 83 3.23 -6.02 -4.34
N GLY A 84 2.30 -6.97 -4.43
CA GLY A 84 0.88 -6.71 -4.61
C GLY A 84 0.30 -5.88 -3.47
N GLY A 85 0.61 -6.25 -2.22
CA GLY A 85 0.24 -5.48 -1.04
C GLY A 85 0.77 -4.04 -1.09
N PHE A 86 2.06 -3.86 -1.39
CA PHE A 86 2.66 -2.54 -1.51
C PHE A 86 1.99 -1.69 -2.60
N LEU A 87 1.71 -2.27 -3.79
CA LEU A 87 0.98 -1.58 -4.86
C LEU A 87 -0.45 -1.20 -4.44
N GLN A 88 -1.09 -2.03 -3.62
CA GLN A 88 -2.42 -1.76 -3.08
C GLN A 88 -2.44 -0.57 -2.12
N VAL A 89 -1.33 -0.22 -1.46
CA VAL A 89 -1.25 1.01 -0.65
C VAL A 89 -1.51 2.24 -1.50
N PHE A 90 -0.97 2.31 -2.72
CA PHE A 90 -1.20 3.44 -3.62
C PHE A 90 -2.62 3.44 -4.16
N THR A 91 -3.11 2.28 -4.62
CA THR A 91 -4.44 2.20 -5.25
C THR A 91 -5.57 2.28 -4.23
N HIS A 92 -5.56 1.50 -3.17
CA HIS A 92 -6.67 1.40 -2.21
C HIS A 92 -6.47 2.24 -0.95
N GLY A 93 -5.21 2.53 -0.57
CA GLY A 93 -4.88 3.42 0.54
C GLY A 93 -4.92 4.88 0.11
N LEU A 94 -3.91 5.33 -0.64
CA LEU A 94 -3.74 6.76 -0.98
C LEU A 94 -4.90 7.32 -1.80
N THR A 95 -5.43 6.61 -2.79
CA THR A 95 -6.61 7.12 -3.51
C THR A 95 -7.94 6.86 -2.81
N GLY A 96 -7.96 5.96 -1.81
CA GLY A 96 -9.19 5.47 -1.20
C GLY A 96 -10.09 4.69 -2.17
N LEU A 97 -9.57 4.19 -3.31
CA LEU A 97 -10.37 3.56 -4.38
C LEU A 97 -11.25 2.45 -3.84
N ARG A 98 -12.56 2.56 -4.05
CA ARG A 98 -13.53 1.48 -3.85
C ARG A 98 -14.44 1.40 -5.07
N LEU A 99 -14.40 0.25 -5.74
CA LEU A 99 -15.30 -0.08 -6.83
C LEU A 99 -16.63 -0.55 -6.23
N ARG A 100 -17.73 0.05 -6.65
CA ARG A 100 -19.09 -0.26 -6.20
C ARG A 100 -19.98 -0.48 -7.42
N GLU A 101 -21.16 -1.04 -7.19
CA GLU A 101 -22.13 -1.29 -8.27
C GLU A 101 -22.55 0.02 -8.98
N ASP A 102 -22.63 1.10 -8.21
CA ASP A 102 -23.00 2.44 -8.64
C ASP A 102 -21.84 3.29 -9.15
N GLY A 103 -20.60 2.76 -9.16
CA GLY A 103 -19.45 3.44 -9.76
C GLY A 103 -18.17 3.40 -8.92
N VAL A 104 -17.29 4.35 -9.23
CA VAL A 104 -15.98 4.51 -8.58
C VAL A 104 -16.11 5.49 -7.41
N ARG A 105 -15.67 5.08 -6.21
CA ARG A 105 -15.51 5.97 -5.05
C ARG A 105 -14.02 6.20 -4.78
N LEU A 106 -13.67 7.45 -4.49
CA LEU A 106 -12.32 7.87 -4.11
C LEU A 106 -12.41 8.66 -2.80
N ASP A 107 -11.43 8.48 -1.94
CA ASP A 107 -11.24 9.26 -0.71
C ASP A 107 -9.74 9.53 -0.55
N PRO A 108 -9.19 10.48 -1.32
CA PRO A 108 -7.75 10.61 -1.48
C PRO A 108 -7.08 11.21 -0.25
N THR A 109 -5.97 10.61 0.17
CA THR A 109 -5.10 11.10 1.23
C THR A 109 -3.63 11.04 0.81
N LEU A 110 -2.83 11.97 1.34
CA LEU A 110 -1.41 12.06 1.04
C LEU A 110 -0.62 12.27 2.34
N PRO A 111 0.15 11.27 2.78
CA PRO A 111 1.08 11.48 3.88
C PRO A 111 2.08 12.59 3.56
N PRO A 112 2.45 13.45 4.53
CA PRO A 112 3.27 14.63 4.28
C PRO A 112 4.68 14.31 3.74
N GLN A 113 5.17 13.08 3.96
CA GLN A 113 6.44 12.63 3.42
C GLN A 113 6.43 12.49 1.89
N LEU A 114 5.25 12.26 1.28
CA LEU A 114 5.04 12.22 -0.16
C LEU A 114 4.67 13.60 -0.71
N HIS A 115 5.40 14.64 -0.29
CA HIS A 115 5.11 16.04 -0.56
C HIS A 115 5.04 16.43 -2.06
N GLU A 116 5.73 15.69 -2.93
CA GLU A 116 5.63 15.87 -4.39
C GLU A 116 4.31 15.36 -4.98
N GLY A 117 3.54 14.57 -4.22
CA GLY A 117 2.32 13.95 -4.66
C GLY A 117 2.52 12.58 -5.32
N VAL A 118 1.41 11.97 -5.71
CA VAL A 118 1.38 10.67 -6.38
C VAL A 118 0.43 10.75 -7.58
N THR A 119 0.85 10.19 -8.71
CA THR A 119 0.01 10.05 -9.90
C THR A 119 -0.26 8.59 -10.19
N LEU A 120 -1.53 8.20 -10.19
CA LEU A 120 -1.98 6.89 -10.62
C LEU A 120 -2.65 7.03 -11.99
N LYS A 121 -2.13 6.29 -12.96
CA LYS A 121 -2.60 6.32 -14.34
C LYS A 121 -3.36 5.05 -14.66
N ASN A 122 -4.31 5.17 -15.59
CA ASN A 122 -5.01 4.04 -16.19
C ASN A 122 -5.71 3.14 -15.14
N LEU A 123 -6.28 3.75 -14.11
CA LEU A 123 -7.20 3.04 -13.21
C LEU A 123 -8.48 2.76 -13.99
N ARG A 124 -8.81 1.49 -14.19
CA ARG A 124 -9.91 1.05 -15.05
C ARG A 124 -11.09 0.56 -14.23
N PHE A 125 -12.29 1.01 -14.59
CA PHE A 125 -13.54 0.44 -14.12
C PHE A 125 -14.51 0.40 -15.28
N ARG A 126 -14.98 -0.80 -15.65
CA ARG A 126 -15.79 -1.02 -16.86
C ARG A 126 -15.07 -0.42 -18.09
N ASP A 127 -15.76 0.37 -18.91
CA ASP A 127 -15.22 1.05 -20.09
C ASP A 127 -14.44 2.34 -19.75
N ALA A 128 -14.52 2.83 -18.52
CA ALA A 128 -13.86 4.05 -18.08
C ALA A 128 -12.38 3.84 -17.69
N ALA A 129 -11.55 4.83 -18.00
CA ALA A 129 -10.23 5.00 -17.39
C ALA A 129 -10.09 6.33 -16.68
N TYR A 130 -9.42 6.27 -15.55
CA TYR A 130 -9.14 7.42 -14.70
C TYR A 130 -7.64 7.63 -14.52
N GLU A 131 -7.24 8.89 -14.51
CA GLU A 131 -5.99 9.34 -13.91
C GLU A 131 -6.34 10.07 -12.60
N VAL A 132 -5.65 9.72 -11.52
CA VAL A 132 -5.79 10.36 -10.20
C VAL A 132 -4.44 10.96 -9.82
N VAL A 133 -4.40 12.28 -9.71
CA VAL A 133 -3.23 13.05 -9.29
C VAL A 133 -3.50 13.60 -7.90
N ILE A 134 -2.85 13.03 -6.88
CA ILE A 134 -2.96 13.46 -5.49
C ILE A 134 -1.79 14.40 -5.19
N GLY A 135 -2.08 15.68 -4.96
CA GLY A 135 -1.12 16.67 -4.50
C GLY A 135 -1.35 17.06 -3.03
N PRO A 136 -0.44 17.83 -2.43
CA PRO A 136 -0.51 18.21 -1.01
C PRO A 136 -1.71 19.10 -0.64
N ARG A 137 -2.33 19.76 -1.63
CA ARG A 137 -3.48 20.66 -1.42
C ARG A 137 -4.70 20.32 -2.26
N THR A 138 -4.51 19.57 -3.34
CA THR A 138 -5.54 19.34 -4.35
C THR A 138 -5.37 17.96 -4.92
N THR A 139 -6.49 17.23 -5.05
CA THR A 139 -6.55 16.01 -5.87
C THR A 139 -7.29 16.31 -7.15
N THR A 140 -6.74 15.89 -8.28
CA THR A 140 -7.39 15.96 -9.59
C THR A 140 -7.74 14.55 -10.06
N VAL A 141 -8.98 14.34 -10.47
CA VAL A 141 -9.45 13.11 -11.09
C VAL A 141 -9.82 13.43 -12.52
N ARG A 142 -9.22 12.72 -13.48
CA ARG A 142 -9.48 12.90 -14.92
C ARG A 142 -10.02 11.61 -15.48
N LEU A 143 -11.21 11.65 -16.09
CA LEU A 143 -11.64 10.61 -17.02
C LEU A 143 -10.80 10.75 -18.30
N THR A 144 -9.98 9.76 -18.60
CA THR A 144 -9.09 9.76 -19.78
C THR A 144 -9.67 9.00 -20.96
N SER A 145 -10.63 8.09 -20.73
CA SER A 145 -11.42 7.44 -21.77
C SER A 145 -12.70 6.82 -21.20
N GLY A 146 -13.68 6.52 -22.05
CA GLY A 146 -14.94 5.84 -21.68
C GLY A 146 -16.00 6.79 -21.12
N THR A 147 -16.99 6.23 -20.42
CA THR A 147 -18.09 6.98 -19.78
C THR A 147 -18.00 6.84 -18.26
N PRO A 148 -18.20 7.93 -17.48
CA PRO A 148 -18.21 7.86 -16.01
C PRO A 148 -19.17 6.82 -15.42
#